data_AF-A0A178HZG2-F1
#
_entry.id   AF-A0A178HZG2-F1
#
_cell.length_a   1.000
_cell.length_b   1.000
_cell.length_c   1.000
_cell.angle_alpha   90.00
_cell.angle_beta   90.00
_cell.angle_gamma   90.00
#
_symmetry.space_group_name_H-M   'P 1'
#
loop_
_entity.id
_entity.type
_entity.pdbx_description
1 polymer ?
#
loop_
_entity_poly.entity_id
_entity_poly.type
_entity_poly.pdbx_seq_one_letter_code
_entity_poly.pdbx_strand_id
1 'polypeptide(L)' 'MKPRPGEVIGGGWIVLRRGDDTGRIRPSFMTFEHPTREAAEAEAARLAASRPGYRFDVLGVLASQMVAA' A
#
# COMPACT_ATOMS: atom_id res chain seq x y z
N MET A 1 18.20 -1.02 -2.85
CA MET A 1 17.05 -1.28 -3.75
C MET A 1 16.75 0.02 -4.49
N LYS A 2 16.53 -0.01 -5.81
CA LYS A 2 16.17 1.19 -6.57
C LYS A 2 14.63 1.36 -6.54
N PRO A 3 14.07 2.51 -6.13
CA PRO A 3 12.63 2.73 -6.15
C PRO A 3 12.07 2.57 -7.57
N ARG A 4 10.84 2.02 -7.67
CA ARG A 4 10.08 2.05 -8.92
C ARG A 4 9.74 3.50 -9.29
N PRO A 5 9.48 3.84 -10.57
CA PRO A 5 9.04 5.18 -10.95
C PRO A 5 7.83 5.63 -10.12
N GLY A 6 7.94 6.77 -9.44
CA GLY A 6 6.91 7.33 -8.57
C GLY A 6 6.83 6.74 -7.16
N GLU A 7 7.64 5.72 -6.85
CA GLU A 7 7.71 5.11 -5.52
C GLU A 7 8.63 5.93 -4.61
N VAL A 8 8.19 6.12 -3.36
CA VAL A 8 9.01 6.74 -2.32
C VAL A 8 9.20 5.75 -1.19
N ILE A 9 10.34 5.04 -1.22
CA ILE A 9 10.72 4.09 -0.17
C ILE A 9 10.88 4.84 1.16
N GLY A 10 10.25 4.32 2.22
CA GLY A 10 10.21 4.97 3.53
C GLY A 10 9.12 6.04 3.67
N GLY A 11 8.22 6.17 2.69
CA GLY A 11 7.04 7.03 2.79
C GLY A 11 6.00 6.49 3.78
N GLY A 12 6.00 5.18 4.04
CA GLY A 12 5.18 4.56 5.08
C GLY A 12 3.69 4.41 4.72
N TRP A 13 3.30 4.72 3.48
CA TRP A 13 1.93 4.54 2.97
C TRP A 13 1.90 3.51 1.85
N ILE A 14 1.03 2.51 1.96
CA ILE A 14 0.92 1.43 0.98
C ILE A 14 -0.55 1.20 0.60
N VAL A 15 -0.78 0.82 -0.67
CA VAL A 15 -2.09 0.40 -1.16
C VAL A 15 -2.07 -1.10 -1.39
N LEU A 16 -2.99 -1.82 -0.76
CA LEU A 16 -3.10 -3.27 -0.89
C LEU A 16 -4.51 -3.71 -1.26
N ARG A 17 -4.60 -4.62 -2.23
CA ARG A 17 -5.85 -5.32 -2.56
C ARG A 17 -6.18 -6.35 -1.47
N ARG A 18 -7.44 -6.43 -1.04
CA ARG A 18 -7.93 -7.55 -0.21
C ARG A 18 -8.18 -8.80 -1.05
N GLY A 19 -7.89 -9.97 -0.46
CA GLY A 19 -8.26 -11.25 -1.08
C GLY A 19 -9.77 -11.49 -0.99
N ASP A 20 -10.34 -12.06 -2.06
CA ASP A 20 -11.79 -12.19 -2.24
C ASP A 20 -12.42 -13.16 -1.23
N ASP A 21 -11.72 -14.25 -0.88
CA ASP A 21 -12.30 -15.36 -0.11
C ASP A 21 -12.18 -15.21 1.41
N THR A 22 -11.11 -14.56 1.87
CA THR A 22 -10.79 -14.49 3.32
C THR A 22 -10.90 -13.08 3.88
N GLY A 23 -11.06 -12.07 3.02
CA GLY A 23 -11.00 -10.66 3.39
C GLY A 23 -9.65 -10.23 3.97
N ARG A 24 -8.61 -11.07 3.95
CA ARG A 24 -7.29 -10.73 4.50
C ARG A 24 -6.53 -9.80 3.57
N ILE A 25 -5.68 -8.96 4.17
CA ILE A 25 -4.66 -8.20 3.46
C ILE A 25 -3.56 -9.20 3.06
N ARG A 26 -3.31 -9.34 1.76
CA ARG A 26 -2.25 -10.21 1.24
C ARG A 26 -1.21 -9.35 0.52
N PRO A 27 -0.13 -8.94 1.19
CA PRO A 27 0.90 -8.14 0.55
C PRO A 27 1.58 -8.94 -0.56
N SER A 28 2.00 -8.24 -1.61
CA SER A 28 2.97 -8.80 -2.55
C SER A 28 4.34 -8.90 -1.89
N PHE A 29 5.28 -9.61 -2.51
CA PHE A 29 6.68 -9.67 -2.04
C PHE A 29 7.32 -8.27 -1.89
N MET A 30 6.83 -7.25 -2.62
CA MET A 30 7.32 -5.88 -2.55
C MET A 30 6.20 -4.87 -2.78
N THR A 31 5.66 -4.34 -1.68
CA THR A 31 4.62 -3.29 -1.70
C THR A 31 5.15 -1.98 -2.25
N PHE A 32 4.35 -1.29 -3.05
CA PHE A 32 4.68 0.04 -3.54
C PHE A 32 4.40 1.07 -2.45
N GLU A 33 5.41 1.87 -2.11
CA GLU A 33 5.28 2.92 -1.11
C GLU A 33 4.99 4.29 -1.73
N HIS A 34 4.02 4.98 -1.15
CA HIS A 34 3.63 6.33 -1.48
C HIS A 34 4.18 7.31 -0.43
N PRO A 35 4.50 8.56 -0.83
CA PRO A 35 5.07 9.54 0.07
C PRO A 35 4.08 10.08 1.10
N THR A 36 2.77 10.08 0.81
CA THR A 36 1.72 10.64 1.66
C THR A 36 0.46 9.79 1.63
N ARG A 37 -0.41 9.98 2.62
CA ARG A 37 -1.75 9.35 2.67
C ARG A 37 -2.56 9.71 1.44
N GLU A 38 -2.56 10.98 1.06
CA GLU A 38 -3.36 11.52 -0.05
C GLU A 38 -2.90 10.93 -1.39
N ALA A 39 -1.60 10.72 -1.57
CA ALA A 39 -1.05 10.04 -2.75
C ALA A 39 -1.48 8.55 -2.81
N ALA A 40 -1.53 7.87 -1.66
CA ALA A 40 -2.02 6.50 -1.57
C ALA A 40 -3.54 6.41 -1.80
N GLU A 41 -4.32 7.36 -1.29
CA GLU A 41 -5.76 7.44 -1.54
C GLU A 41 -6.07 7.67 -3.02
N ALA A 42 -5.34 8.56 -3.69
CA ALA A 42 -5.45 8.77 -5.12
C ALA A 42 -5.15 7.49 -5.92
N GLU A 43 -4.12 6.74 -5.53
CA GLU A 43 -3.78 5.47 -6.16
C GLU A 43 -4.86 4.40 -5.90
N ALA A 44 -5.37 4.29 -4.67
CA ALA A 44 -6.46 3.36 -4.35
C ALA A 44 -7.71 3.66 -5.19
N ALA A 45 -8.07 4.93 -5.37
CA ALA A 45 -9.18 5.35 -6.21
C ALA A 45 -8.95 4.99 -7.69
N ARG A 46 -7.74 5.24 -8.22
CA ARG A 46 -7.35 4.85 -9.58
C ARG A 46 -7.46 3.33 -9.78
N LEU A 47 -6.96 2.55 -8.83
CA LEU A 47 -6.99 1.10 -8.88
C LEU A 47 -8.43 0.57 -8.82
N ALA A 48 -9.26 1.08 -7.92
CA ALA A 48 -10.67 0.70 -7.79
C ALA A 48 -11.46 0.98 -9.08
N ALA A 49 -11.23 2.14 -9.71
CA ALA A 49 -11.85 2.47 -11.00
C ALA A 49 -11.42 1.51 -12.11
N SER A 50 -10.15 1.07 -12.11
CA SER A 50 -9.62 0.14 -13.12
C SER A 50 -9.99 -1.32 -12.88
N ARG A 51 -10.46 -1.68 -11.69
CA ARG A 51 -10.69 -3.06 -11.25
C ARG A 51 -11.98 -3.19 -10.42
N PRO A 52 -13.16 -3.06 -11.05
CA PRO A 52 -14.45 -3.18 -10.36
C PRO A 52 -14.58 -4.51 -9.62
N GLY A 53 -15.26 -4.50 -8.46
CA GLY A 53 -15.49 -5.69 -7.64
C GLY A 53 -14.35 -6.02 -6.66
N TYR A 54 -13.18 -5.37 -6.78
CA TYR A 54 -12.09 -5.54 -5.83
C TYR A 54 -11.99 -4.39 -4.85
N ARG A 55 -11.59 -4.73 -3.62
CA ARG A 55 -11.35 -3.76 -2.55
C ARG A 55 -9.86 -3.47 -2.41
N PHE A 56 -9.53 -2.18 -2.32
CA PHE A 56 -8.18 -1.68 -2.06
C PHE A 56 -8.20 -0.91 -0.75
N ASP A 57 -7.33 -1.29 0.18
CA ASP A 57 -7.14 -0.58 1.44
C ASP A 57 -5.88 0.29 1.36
N VAL A 58 -5.98 1.50 1.92
CA VAL A 58 -4.83 2.37 2.20
C VAL A 58 -4.36 2.08 3.63
N LEU A 59 -3.09 1.74 3.77
CA LEU A 59 -2.46 1.44 5.06
C LEU A 59 -1.32 2.43 5.31
N GLY A 60 -1.16 2.85 6.56
CA GLY A 60 -0.12 3.78 6.99
C GLY A 60 0.65 3.27 8.19
N VAL A 61 1.95 3.49 8.22
CA VAL A 61 2.79 3.26 9.40
C VAL A 61 2.52 4.38 10.41
N LEU A 62 1.86 4.04 11.53
CA LEU A 62 1.56 5.00 12.59
C LEU A 62 2.64 5.04 13.68
N ALA A 63 3.38 3.95 13.83
CA ALA A 63 4.47 3.84 14.78
C ALA A 63 5.48 2.80 14.27
N SER A 64 6.75 2.98 14.64
CA SER A 64 7.81 2.01 14.40
C SER A 64 8.56 1.77 15.70
N GLN A 65 8.91 0.51 15.96
CA GLN A 65 9.72 0.11 17.10
C GLN A 65 10.99 -0.56 16.56
N MET A 66 12.14 -0.17 17.08
CA MET A 66 13.40 -0.82 16.76
C MET A 66 13.70 -1.85 17.84
N VAL A 67 13.86 -3.11 17.45
CA VAL A 67 14.33 -4.16 18.37
C VAL A 67 15.84 -4.07 18.43
N ALA A 68 16.40 -3.88 19.63
CA ALA A 68 17.84 -3.98 19.85
C ALA A 68 18.27 -5.44 19.69
N ALA A 69 19.42 -5.65 19.03
CA ALA A 69 20.00 -6.98 18.81
C ALA A 69 20.53 -7.59 20.12
#